data_AF-A0AA95S3I4-F1
#
_entry.id   AF-A0AA95S3I4-F1
#
_cell.length_a   1.000
_cell.length_b   1.000
_cell.length_c   1.000
_cell.angle_alpha   90.00
_cell.angle_beta   90.00
_cell.angle_gamma   90.00
#
_symmetry.space_group_name_H-M   'P 1'
#
loop_
_entity.id
_entity.type
_entity.pdbx_description
1 polymer ?
#
loop_
_entity_poly.entity_id
_entity_poly.type
_entity_poly.pdbx_seq_one_letter_code
_entity_poly.pdbx_strand_id
1 'polypeptide(L)'
;MKKLIPPQRLFLTEILKLRLIIGHRKYQEIEKDLAKRWAGYWGEVALANYVKELPQDKYHIFHDLQLQYNSIHFQIDTLLLSQRYILIIEAKNILGTLTFDNTFKQLIRTHEDGTEESFEDPRVQCQRLQSLLRNWLIKNQCNLLPVDTLIFFKSTSTILKANSGDKLDFSKICKGRDLFNKIDGMEQRYNHERIDPETMTKIGNLLLNQHSPKPINILKEYNLTEKDIRSGVCCPNEQCNYIPMKYKRGRWSCPACHTISNDVILKNLSHYFYLYKPTITNQEARVFLHLPTIHTTQKQLHKLELKTTGKTKDRLYYSVQRR
;
A
#
# COMPACT_ATOMS: atom_id res chain seq x y z
N MET A 1 -10.54 -5.41 13.92
CA MET A 1 -9.12 -5.52 13.51
C MET A 1 -9.01 -5.41 11.99
N LYS A 2 -7.91 -4.87 11.44
CA LYS A 2 -7.66 -4.77 10.00
C LYS A 2 -6.36 -5.50 9.64
N LYS A 3 -6.44 -6.49 8.74
CA LYS A 3 -5.26 -7.23 8.24
C LYS A 3 -4.44 -6.36 7.27
N LEU A 4 -3.14 -6.61 7.23
CA LEU A 4 -2.26 -6.01 6.24
C LEU A 4 -2.54 -6.62 4.86
N ILE A 5 -2.77 -5.78 3.87
CA ILE A 5 -2.88 -6.14 2.46
C ILE A 5 -1.92 -5.25 1.68
N PRO A 6 -1.43 -5.67 0.49
CA PRO A 6 -0.59 -4.80 -0.31
C PRO A 6 -1.34 -3.50 -0.68
N PRO A 7 -0.72 -2.31 -0.53
CA PRO A 7 -1.39 -1.05 -0.82
C PRO A 7 -1.87 -0.98 -2.27
N GLN A 8 -3.07 -0.43 -2.51
CA GLN A 8 -3.62 -0.29 -3.86
C GLN A 8 -2.65 0.40 -4.83
N ARG A 9 -1.92 1.41 -4.32
CA ARG A 9 -0.92 2.13 -5.10
C ARG A 9 0.23 1.25 -5.59
N LEU A 10 0.66 0.27 -4.80
CA LEU A 10 1.70 -0.67 -5.19
C LEU A 10 1.26 -1.44 -6.44
N PHE A 11 0.07 -2.05 -6.41
CA PHE A 11 -0.50 -2.75 -7.56
C PHE A 11 -0.67 -1.85 -8.78
N LEU A 12 -1.13 -0.61 -8.59
CA LEU A 12 -1.26 0.35 -9.68
C LEU A 12 0.09 0.64 -10.34
N THR A 13 1.14 0.88 -9.57
CA THR A 13 2.48 1.13 -10.08
C THR A 13 3.08 -0.10 -10.77
N GLU A 14 2.82 -1.31 -10.27
CA GLU A 14 3.23 -2.57 -10.92
C GLU A 14 2.58 -2.75 -12.28
N ILE A 15 1.26 -2.59 -12.34
CA ILE A 15 0.49 -2.69 -13.57
C ILE A 15 0.95 -1.61 -14.56
N LEU A 16 1.21 -0.40 -14.08
CA LEU A 16 1.69 0.70 -14.90
C LEU A 16 3.07 0.41 -15.50
N LYS A 17 4.04 -0.04 -14.69
CA LYS A 17 5.37 -0.44 -15.16
C LYS A 17 5.26 -1.53 -16.23
N LEU A 18 4.43 -2.53 -15.99
CA LEU A 18 4.22 -3.66 -16.91
C LEU A 18 3.66 -3.23 -18.27
N ARG A 19 2.71 -2.28 -18.28
CA ARG A 19 2.04 -1.84 -19.51
C ARG A 19 2.70 -0.65 -20.19
N LEU A 20 3.67 -0.01 -19.57
CA LEU A 20 4.44 1.06 -20.20
C LEU A 20 5.52 0.47 -21.12
N ILE A 21 5.82 1.15 -22.23
CA ILE A 21 6.96 0.77 -23.09
C ILE A 21 8.26 1.10 -22.34
N ILE A 22 9.25 0.20 -22.38
CA ILE A 22 10.54 0.37 -21.67
C ILE A 22 11.25 1.68 -22.06
N GLY A 23 11.18 2.08 -23.33
CA GLY A 23 11.75 3.35 -23.82
C GLY A 23 10.95 4.62 -23.46
N HIS A 24 9.84 4.51 -22.74
CA HIS A 24 9.05 5.69 -22.37
C HIS A 24 9.79 6.53 -21.32
N ARG A 25 9.78 7.86 -21.45
CA ARG A 25 10.49 8.80 -20.56
C ARG A 25 10.20 8.62 -19.06
N LYS A 26 9.00 8.14 -18.71
CA LYS A 26 8.56 7.89 -17.32
C LYS A 26 8.90 6.50 -16.78
N TYR A 27 9.43 5.60 -17.60
CA TYR A 27 9.66 4.20 -17.19
C TYR A 27 10.62 4.10 -16.01
N GLN A 28 11.77 4.77 -16.06
CA GLN A 28 12.76 4.75 -14.98
C GLN A 28 12.23 5.38 -13.67
N GLU A 29 11.43 6.44 -13.78
CA GLU A 29 10.79 7.09 -12.62
C GLU A 29 9.80 6.14 -11.93
N ILE A 30 8.95 5.47 -12.72
CA ILE A 30 7.98 4.48 -12.23
C ILE A 30 8.69 3.26 -11.64
N GLU A 31 9.78 2.80 -12.24
CA GLU A 31 10.57 1.68 -11.73
C GLU A 31 11.21 2.00 -10.37
N LYS A 32 11.82 3.18 -10.24
CA LYS A 32 12.38 3.66 -8.97
C LYS A 32 11.30 3.82 -7.90
N ASP A 33 10.16 4.41 -8.24
CA ASP A 33 9.04 4.54 -7.30
C ASP A 33 8.47 3.17 -6.90
N LEU A 34 8.35 2.24 -7.84
CA LEU A 34 7.91 0.88 -7.55
C LEU A 34 8.84 0.18 -6.55
N ALA A 35 10.16 0.29 -6.74
CA ALA A 35 11.14 -0.26 -5.80
C ALA A 35 11.01 0.38 -4.41
N LYS A 36 10.83 1.70 -4.33
CA LYS A 36 10.59 2.41 -3.06
C LYS A 36 9.30 1.92 -2.36
N ARG A 37 8.22 1.71 -3.12
CA ARG A 37 6.94 1.18 -2.57
C ARG A 37 7.06 -0.24 -2.04
N TRP A 38 7.73 -1.11 -2.79
CA TRP A 38 8.03 -2.47 -2.33
C TRP A 38 8.85 -2.44 -1.05
N ALA A 39 9.88 -1.60 -0.97
CA ALA A 39 10.68 -1.45 0.24
C ALA A 39 9.80 -1.02 1.44
N GLY A 40 8.92 -0.03 1.27
CA GLY A 40 7.96 0.39 2.29
C GLY A 40 7.04 -0.74 2.75
N TYR A 41 6.36 -1.40 1.81
CA TYR A 41 5.46 -2.53 2.11
C TYR A 41 6.21 -3.68 2.81
N TRP A 42 7.44 -3.98 2.41
CA TRP A 42 8.27 -4.98 3.09
C TRP A 42 8.68 -4.59 4.52
N GLY A 43 8.70 -3.30 4.83
CA GLY A 43 8.82 -2.77 6.19
C GLY A 43 7.57 -3.04 7.01
N GLU A 44 6.40 -2.71 6.46
CA GLU A 44 5.10 -2.97 7.08
C GLU A 44 4.87 -4.48 7.31
N VAL A 45 5.22 -5.34 6.35
CA VAL A 45 5.13 -6.81 6.49
C VAL A 45 6.03 -7.30 7.62
N ALA A 46 7.23 -6.75 7.77
CA ALA A 46 8.12 -7.13 8.86
C ALA A 46 7.54 -6.70 10.22
N LEU A 47 7.02 -5.48 10.32
CA LEU A 47 6.35 -5.01 11.53
C LEU A 47 5.13 -5.87 11.87
N ALA A 48 4.28 -6.17 10.88
CA ALA A 48 3.12 -7.05 11.02
C ALA A 48 3.51 -8.45 11.56
N ASN A 49 4.66 -8.96 11.13
CA ASN A 49 5.20 -10.22 11.64
C ASN A 49 5.65 -10.17 13.09
N TYR A 50 6.05 -9.01 13.63
CA TYR A 50 6.33 -8.90 15.06
C TYR A 50 5.06 -8.68 15.87
N VAL A 51 4.18 -7.77 15.45
CA VAL A 51 2.99 -7.44 16.26
C VAL A 51 1.96 -8.55 16.33
N LYS A 52 1.98 -9.52 15.41
CA LYS A 52 1.15 -10.75 15.50
C LYS A 52 1.51 -11.63 16.71
N GLU A 53 2.72 -11.48 17.27
CA GLU A 53 3.17 -12.21 18.46
C GLU A 53 2.63 -11.58 19.76
N LEU A 54 2.05 -10.37 19.69
CA LEU A 54 1.46 -9.71 20.85
C LEU A 54 0.17 -10.42 21.30
N PRO A 55 -0.21 -10.32 22.60
CA PRO A 55 -1.46 -10.87 23.10
C PRO A 55 -2.68 -10.23 22.40
N GLN A 56 -3.41 -11.03 21.62
CA GLN A 56 -4.52 -10.54 20.76
C GLN A 56 -5.80 -10.21 21.55
N ASP A 57 -5.91 -10.72 22.77
CA ASP A 57 -6.92 -10.36 23.76
C ASP A 57 -6.69 -8.95 24.33
N LYS A 58 -5.42 -8.52 24.37
CA LYS A 58 -5.03 -7.21 24.90
C LYS A 58 -5.02 -6.08 23.87
N TYR A 59 -4.69 -6.40 22.61
CA TYR A 59 -4.51 -5.40 21.56
C TYR A 59 -5.41 -5.66 20.35
N HIS A 60 -6.20 -4.65 19.97
CA HIS A 60 -6.79 -4.56 18.65
C HIS A 60 -5.78 -3.96 17.67
N ILE A 61 -5.41 -4.75 16.65
CA ILE A 61 -4.41 -4.36 15.66
C ILE A 61 -5.07 -3.92 14.35
N PHE A 62 -4.63 -2.79 13.81
CA PHE A 62 -5.07 -2.25 12.52
C PHE A 62 -3.86 -1.90 11.67
N HIS A 63 -3.71 -2.60 10.54
CA HIS A 63 -2.65 -2.33 9.57
C HIS A 63 -3.14 -1.43 8.42
N ASP A 64 -2.27 -0.55 7.92
CA ASP A 64 -2.57 0.35 6.79
C ASP A 64 -3.94 1.03 6.96
N LEU A 65 -4.14 1.65 8.13
CA LEU A 65 -5.38 2.36 8.43
C LEU A 65 -5.32 3.75 7.83
N GLN A 66 -6.15 4.00 6.82
CA GLN A 66 -6.28 5.29 6.17
C GLN A 66 -7.52 6.02 6.70
N LEU A 67 -7.33 7.22 7.24
CA LEU A 67 -8.38 8.06 7.81
C LEU A 67 -8.33 9.46 7.19
N GLN A 68 -9.38 10.24 7.42
CA GLN A 68 -9.48 11.61 6.93
C GLN A 68 -9.89 12.58 8.04
N TYR A 69 -9.15 13.68 8.16
CA TYR A 69 -9.47 14.79 9.06
C TYR A 69 -9.32 16.12 8.31
N ASN A 70 -10.38 16.95 8.30
CA ASN A 70 -10.42 18.25 7.59
C ASN A 70 -9.86 18.17 6.15
N SER A 71 -10.37 17.23 5.36
CA SER A 71 -9.95 16.95 3.98
C SER A 71 -8.53 16.38 3.82
N ILE A 72 -7.73 16.32 4.89
CA ILE A 72 -6.39 15.72 4.90
C ILE A 72 -6.54 14.22 5.12
N HIS A 73 -6.06 13.43 4.16
CA HIS A 73 -5.93 11.98 4.31
C HIS A 73 -4.60 11.66 4.99
N PHE A 74 -4.61 10.70 5.90
CA PHE A 74 -3.40 10.18 6.53
C PHE A 74 -3.49 8.66 6.69
N GLN A 75 -2.34 8.02 6.59
CA GLN A 75 -2.17 6.58 6.71
C GLN A 75 -1.40 6.27 7.98
N ILE A 76 -1.80 5.21 8.67
CA ILE A 76 -1.11 4.66 9.83
C ILE A 76 -0.71 3.23 9.47
N ASP A 77 0.60 2.97 9.40
CA ASP A 77 1.15 1.66 9.05
C ASP A 77 0.65 0.56 9.98
N THR A 78 0.75 0.78 11.29
CA THR A 78 0.15 -0.09 12.31
C THR A 78 -0.32 0.72 13.50
N LEU A 79 -1.59 0.53 13.87
CA LEU A 79 -2.20 1.07 15.08
C LEU A 79 -2.48 -0.08 16.05
N LEU A 80 -1.93 0.01 17.27
CA LEU A 80 -2.29 -0.83 18.40
C LEU A 80 -3.26 -0.06 19.29
N LEU A 81 -4.43 -0.62 19.52
CA LEU A 81 -5.44 -0.10 20.43
C LEU A 81 -5.56 -1.05 21.64
N SER A 82 -5.35 -0.52 22.84
CA SER A 82 -5.57 -1.22 24.12
C SER A 82 -6.56 -0.45 24.99
N GLN A 83 -6.90 -1.00 26.15
CA GLN A 83 -7.72 -0.32 27.17
C GLN A 83 -6.99 0.87 27.83
N ARG A 84 -5.68 1.03 27.60
CA ARG A 84 -4.81 1.97 28.32
C ARG A 84 -4.28 3.09 27.42
N TYR A 85 -3.99 2.79 26.16
CA TYR A 85 -3.44 3.75 25.19
C TYR A 85 -3.68 3.32 23.74
N ILE A 86 -3.38 4.25 22.82
CA ILE A 86 -3.26 4.01 21.39
C ILE A 86 -1.80 4.21 21.00
N LEU A 87 -1.21 3.25 20.30
CA LEU A 87 0.16 3.35 19.79
C LEU A 87 0.16 3.29 18.26
N ILE A 88 0.68 4.36 17.67
CA ILE A 88 1.02 4.44 16.25
C ILE A 88 2.44 3.87 16.08
N ILE A 89 2.62 2.90 15.19
CA ILE A 89 3.93 2.37 14.86
C ILE A 89 4.18 2.62 13.37
N GLU A 90 5.19 3.44 13.07
CA GLU A 90 5.64 3.76 11.72
C GLU A 90 6.79 2.81 11.32
N ALA A 91 6.64 2.11 10.19
CA ALA A 91 7.64 1.16 9.72
C ALA A 91 8.62 1.80 8.74
N LYS A 92 9.92 1.70 9.03
CA LYS A 92 11.00 2.12 8.14
C LYS A 92 11.84 0.92 7.68
N ASN A 93 12.02 0.83 6.37
CA ASN A 93 12.88 -0.16 5.72
C ASN A 93 13.85 0.55 4.78
N ILE A 94 14.90 1.13 5.37
CA ILE A 94 15.94 1.87 4.66
C ILE A 94 17.29 1.26 5.04
N LEU A 95 18.02 0.74 4.06
CA LEU A 95 19.35 0.16 4.25
C LEU A 95 20.43 1.25 4.36
N GLY A 96 21.60 0.87 4.85
CA GLY A 96 22.78 1.76 4.93
C GLY A 96 22.90 2.49 6.27
N THR A 97 23.78 3.48 6.29
CA THR A 97 23.99 4.34 7.48
C THR A 97 23.01 5.50 7.42
N LEU A 98 22.16 5.60 8.44
CA LEU A 98 21.18 6.65 8.58
C LEU A 98 21.58 7.59 9.73
N THR A 99 21.79 8.84 9.40
CA THR A 99 22.11 9.89 10.37
C THR A 99 20.90 10.78 10.57
N PHE A 100 20.44 10.90 11.81
CA PHE A 100 19.43 11.88 12.19
C PHE A 100 20.07 13.26 12.28
N ASP A 101 19.73 14.12 11.33
CA ASP A 101 20.10 15.54 11.37
C ASP A 101 19.04 16.34 12.14
N ASN A 102 19.45 16.90 13.27
CA ASN A 102 18.58 17.67 14.13
C ASN A 102 18.39 19.12 13.70
N THR A 103 19.36 19.67 12.97
CA THR A 103 19.36 21.06 12.54
C THR A 103 18.26 21.29 11.54
N PHE A 104 18.22 20.46 10.48
CA PHE A 104 17.23 20.59 9.41
C PHE A 104 16.08 19.59 9.52
N LYS A 105 16.05 18.75 10.57
CA LYS A 105 15.03 17.70 10.80
C LYS A 105 14.92 16.76 9.60
N GLN A 106 16.05 16.15 9.27
CA GLN A 106 16.18 15.21 8.15
C GLN A 106 16.80 13.90 8.59
N LEU A 107 16.53 12.85 7.83
CA LEU A 107 17.19 11.56 7.94
C LEU A 107 18.08 11.38 6.72
N ILE A 108 19.39 11.42 6.91
CA ILE A 108 20.37 11.35 5.83
C ILE A 108 20.85 9.91 5.70
N ARG A 109 20.71 9.31 4.52
CA ARG A 109 21.33 8.03 4.19
C ARG A 109 22.65 8.25 3.48
N THR A 110 23.74 7.75 4.06
CA THR A 110 25.04 7.69 3.41
C THR A 110 25.25 6.31 2.78
N HIS A 111 25.57 6.28 1.50
CA HIS A 111 25.92 5.10 0.72
C HIS A 111 27.39 4.70 0.91
N GLU A 112 27.77 3.48 0.51
CA GLU A 112 29.16 3.01 0.57
C GLU A 112 30.10 3.82 -0.33
N ASP A 113 29.59 4.37 -1.43
CA ASP A 113 30.32 5.26 -2.34
C ASP A 113 30.45 6.71 -1.83
N GLY A 114 29.93 7.00 -0.63
CA GLY A 114 29.94 8.33 -0.02
C GLY A 114 28.82 9.26 -0.48
N THR A 115 27.94 8.83 -1.39
CA THR A 115 26.79 9.64 -1.79
C THR A 115 25.73 9.71 -0.69
N GLU A 116 24.99 10.81 -0.64
CA GLU A 116 23.95 11.04 0.38
C GLU A 116 22.56 11.22 -0.25
N GLU A 117 21.55 10.57 0.34
CA GLU A 117 20.13 10.82 0.05
C GLU A 117 19.44 11.31 1.32
N SER A 118 18.75 12.46 1.23
CA SER A 118 17.97 12.99 2.34
C SER A 118 16.52 12.48 2.29
N PHE A 119 16.02 12.12 3.46
CA PHE A 119 14.63 11.75 3.72
C PHE A 119 14.03 12.68 4.78
N GLU A 120 12.71 12.82 4.75
CA GLU A 120 11.99 13.45 5.86
C GLU A 120 12.22 12.67 7.15
N ASP A 121 12.43 13.38 8.24
CA ASP A 121 12.67 12.78 9.54
C ASP A 121 11.41 12.02 10.04
N PRO A 122 11.52 10.70 10.31
CA PRO A 122 10.39 9.91 10.77
C PRO A 122 9.81 10.39 12.11
N ARG A 123 10.57 11.13 12.92
CA ARG A 123 10.09 11.74 14.17
C ARG A 123 9.05 12.81 13.89
N VAL A 124 9.32 13.67 12.90
CA VAL A 124 8.39 14.73 12.48
C VAL A 124 7.14 14.11 11.85
N GLN A 125 7.33 13.07 11.02
CA GLN A 125 6.20 12.32 10.44
C GLN A 125 5.29 11.72 11.53
N CYS A 126 5.87 11.06 12.53
CA CYS A 126 5.11 10.48 13.64
C CYS A 126 4.38 11.54 14.46
N GLN A 127 5.02 12.66 14.79
CA GLN A 127 4.38 13.76 15.51
C GLN A 127 3.18 14.33 14.74
N ARG A 128 3.32 14.48 13.41
CA ARG A 128 2.22 14.92 12.54
C ARG A 128 1.07 13.91 12.54
N LEU A 129 1.36 12.62 12.41
CA LEU A 129 0.35 11.54 12.46
C LEU A 129 -0.36 11.49 13.82
N GLN A 130 0.39 11.62 14.92
CA GLN A 130 -0.16 11.67 16.27
C GLN A 130 -1.14 12.84 16.45
N SER A 131 -0.77 14.02 15.96
CA SER A 131 -1.64 15.21 15.99
C SER A 131 -2.92 14.99 15.17
N LEU A 132 -2.80 14.45 13.95
CA LEU A 132 -3.94 14.16 13.10
C LEU A 132 -4.88 13.13 13.73
N LEU A 133 -4.35 12.03 14.30
CA LEU A 133 -5.18 11.02 14.96
C LEU A 133 -5.85 11.58 16.21
N ARG A 134 -5.15 12.35 17.04
CA ARG A 134 -5.75 13.00 18.22
C ARG A 134 -6.91 13.91 17.84
N ASN A 135 -6.72 14.76 16.84
CA ASN A 135 -7.78 15.64 16.35
C ASN A 135 -8.96 14.85 15.76
N TRP A 136 -8.68 13.76 15.05
CA TRP A 136 -9.70 12.85 14.55
C TRP A 136 -10.48 12.18 15.71
N LEU A 137 -9.81 11.74 16.78
CA LEU A 137 -10.46 11.16 17.97
C LEU A 137 -11.35 12.18 18.69
N ILE A 138 -10.89 13.43 18.85
CA ILE A 138 -11.66 14.52 19.46
C ILE A 138 -12.91 14.82 18.63
N LYS A 139 -12.76 14.98 17.31
CA LYS A 139 -13.88 15.22 16.39
C LYS A 139 -14.96 14.12 16.49
N ASN A 140 -14.53 12.88 16.70
CA ASN A 140 -15.40 11.72 16.83
C ASN A 140 -15.78 11.41 18.30
N GLN A 141 -15.50 12.31 19.25
CA GLN A 141 -15.87 12.18 20.67
C GLN A 141 -15.36 10.89 21.34
N CYS A 142 -14.18 10.39 20.93
CA CYS A 142 -13.57 9.16 21.45
C CYS A 142 -12.12 9.37 21.91
N ASN A 143 -11.76 10.58 22.32
CA ASN A 143 -10.45 10.97 22.85
C ASN A 143 -10.23 10.53 24.32
N LEU A 144 -10.52 9.28 24.63
CA LEU A 144 -10.44 8.70 25.98
C LEU A 144 -9.02 8.20 26.32
N LEU A 145 -8.24 7.88 25.29
CA LEU A 145 -6.93 7.26 25.42
C LEU A 145 -5.79 8.21 25.05
N PRO A 146 -4.65 8.16 25.76
CA PRO A 146 -3.43 8.79 25.29
C PRO A 146 -2.98 8.11 23.98
N VAL A 147 -2.57 8.93 23.02
CA VAL A 147 -1.96 8.47 21.76
C VAL A 147 -0.45 8.62 21.88
N ASP A 148 0.32 7.57 21.62
CA ASP A 148 1.78 7.59 21.53
C ASP A 148 2.27 7.07 20.17
N THR A 149 3.56 7.20 19.92
CA THR A 149 4.20 6.87 18.64
C THR A 149 5.48 6.08 18.84
N LEU A 150 5.76 5.15 17.93
CA LEU A 150 7.01 4.41 17.86
C LEU A 150 7.48 4.31 16.42
N ILE A 151 8.78 4.48 16.19
CA ILE A 151 9.42 4.27 14.89
C ILE A 151 10.12 2.91 14.93
N PHE A 152 9.72 2.03 14.03
CA PHE A 152 10.27 0.68 13.90
C PHE A 152 11.14 0.59 12.65
N PHE A 153 12.42 0.25 12.82
CA PHE A 153 13.31 -0.05 11.71
C PHE A 153 13.43 -1.57 11.52
N LYS A 154 13.07 -2.05 10.32
CA LYS A 154 13.12 -3.48 9.97
C LYS A 154 14.54 -4.05 10.01
N SER A 155 15.49 -3.32 9.42
CA SER A 155 16.79 -3.91 9.06
C SER A 155 17.79 -3.89 10.20
N THR A 156 18.43 -5.03 10.41
CA THR A 156 19.60 -5.18 11.30
C THR A 156 20.87 -4.57 10.71
N SER A 157 20.96 -4.46 9.37
CA SER A 157 22.11 -3.85 8.69
C SER A 157 22.02 -2.33 8.59
N THR A 158 20.88 -1.74 8.94
CA THR A 158 20.77 -0.29 9.08
C THR A 158 21.59 0.16 10.27
N ILE A 159 22.53 1.08 10.09
CA ILE A 159 23.26 1.73 11.18
C ILE A 159 22.54 3.05 11.48
N LEU A 160 22.12 3.26 12.73
CA LEU A 160 21.53 4.55 13.13
C LEU A 160 22.60 5.37 13.83
N LYS A 161 22.82 6.59 13.35
CA LYS A 161 23.72 7.60 13.92
C LYS A 161 22.94 8.86 14.25
N ALA A 162 23.50 9.64 15.16
CA ALA A 162 23.02 10.95 15.55
C ALA A 162 24.19 11.94 15.44
N ASN A 163 23.92 13.19 15.08
CA ASN A 163 24.95 14.22 15.17
C ASN A 163 25.36 14.42 16.64
N SER A 164 26.67 14.37 16.90
CA SER A 164 27.26 14.51 18.23
C SER A 164 26.91 15.87 18.84
N GLY A 165 26.25 15.89 20.01
CA GLY A 165 25.99 17.13 20.77
C GLY A 165 24.58 17.26 21.34
N ASP A 166 23.60 16.52 20.81
CA ASP A 166 22.20 16.64 21.24
C ASP A 166 21.74 15.45 22.10
N LYS A 167 21.10 15.76 23.24
CA LYS A 167 20.33 14.80 24.06
C LYS A 167 19.05 14.38 23.32
N LEU A 168 19.21 13.53 22.31
CA LEU A 168 18.08 12.96 21.59
C LEU A 168 17.34 11.93 22.45
N ASP A 169 16.02 12.05 22.51
CA ASP A 169 15.17 10.99 23.04
C ASP A 169 14.96 9.91 21.97
N PHE A 170 15.83 8.90 21.97
CA PHE A 170 15.69 7.69 21.16
C PHE A 170 14.74 6.67 21.80
N SER A 171 14.03 7.00 22.88
CA SER A 171 13.10 6.06 23.53
C SER A 171 11.99 5.58 22.59
N LYS A 172 11.64 6.39 21.58
CA LYS A 172 10.62 6.10 20.57
C LYS A 172 11.16 5.52 19.26
N ILE A 173 12.40 5.05 19.23
CA ILE A 173 12.99 4.38 18.07
C ILE A 173 13.44 2.98 18.49
N CYS A 174 13.16 1.98 17.65
CA CYS A 174 13.57 0.60 17.90
C CYS A 174 13.91 -0.14 16.60
N LYS A 175 14.56 -1.31 16.77
CA LYS A 175 14.87 -2.25 15.69
C LYS A 175 14.49 -3.66 16.09
N GLY A 176 13.93 -4.42 15.14
CA GLY A 176 13.66 -5.84 15.31
C GLY A 176 12.95 -6.15 16.64
N ARG A 177 13.51 -7.05 17.44
CA ARG A 177 12.92 -7.51 18.71
C ARG A 177 12.88 -6.46 19.82
N ASP A 178 13.64 -5.37 19.72
CA ASP A 178 13.54 -4.27 20.70
C ASP A 178 12.14 -3.63 20.71
N LEU A 179 11.34 -3.84 19.65
CA LEU A 179 9.92 -3.50 19.62
C LEU A 179 9.18 -3.95 20.89
N PHE A 180 9.38 -5.19 21.34
CA PHE A 180 8.68 -5.73 22.50
C PHE A 180 9.06 -4.98 23.78
N ASN A 181 10.35 -4.71 23.99
CA ASN A 181 10.83 -3.91 25.12
C ASN A 181 10.19 -2.51 25.14
N LYS A 182 10.03 -1.88 23.96
CA LYS A 182 9.37 -0.58 23.85
C LYS A 182 7.90 -0.64 24.21
N ILE A 183 7.19 -1.67 23.75
CA ILE A 183 5.77 -1.88 24.07
C ILE A 183 5.60 -2.14 25.57
N ASP A 184 6.45 -2.97 26.17
CA ASP A 184 6.44 -3.23 27.62
C ASP A 184 6.72 -1.94 28.42
N GLY A 185 7.66 -1.12 27.97
CA GLY A 185 7.92 0.19 28.55
C GLY A 185 6.72 1.15 28.43
N MET A 186 5.94 1.07 27.34
CA MET A 186 4.69 1.83 27.22
C MET A 186 3.62 1.32 28.19
N GLU A 187 3.53 0.01 28.39
CA GLU A 187 2.59 -0.59 29.36
C GLU A 187 2.89 -0.20 30.80
N GLN A 188 4.17 -0.10 31.16
CA GLN A 188 4.58 0.41 32.47
C GLN A 188 4.26 1.90 32.63
N ARG A 189 4.43 2.69 31.56
CA ARG A 189 4.13 4.13 31.55
C ARG A 189 2.63 4.42 31.63
N TYR A 190 1.82 3.67 30.89
CA TYR A 190 0.37 3.76 30.85
C TYR A 190 -0.24 2.56 31.57
N ASN A 191 -0.06 2.50 32.88
CA ASN A 191 -0.40 1.35 33.72
C ASN A 191 -1.87 1.28 34.19
N HIS A 192 -2.71 2.25 33.78
CA HIS A 192 -4.12 2.33 34.17
C HIS A 192 -5.04 2.16 32.97
N GLU A 193 -6.04 1.29 33.13
CA GLU A 193 -7.14 1.14 32.17
C GLU A 193 -8.03 2.38 32.24
N ARG A 194 -8.32 2.93 31.06
CA ARG A 194 -9.11 4.16 30.88
C ARG A 194 -10.45 3.90 30.22
N ILE A 195 -10.58 2.77 29.54
CA ILE A 195 -11.80 2.33 28.88
C ILE A 195 -11.99 0.84 29.13
N ASP A 196 -13.25 0.39 29.10
CA ASP A 196 -13.63 -1.02 29.16
C ASP A 196 -13.54 -1.70 27.77
N PRO A 197 -13.64 -3.05 27.70
CA PRO A 197 -13.54 -3.79 26.44
C PRO A 197 -14.64 -3.48 25.41
N GLU A 198 -15.85 -3.12 25.86
CA GLU A 198 -16.96 -2.75 24.98
C GLU A 198 -16.67 -1.41 24.30
N THR A 199 -16.19 -0.43 25.06
CA THR A 199 -15.73 0.86 24.55
C THR A 199 -14.55 0.69 23.58
N MET A 200 -13.59 -0.17 23.91
CA MET A 200 -12.47 -0.49 23.01
C MET A 200 -12.95 -1.09 21.68
N THR A 201 -13.97 -1.95 21.73
CA THR A 201 -14.61 -2.53 20.54
C THR A 201 -15.34 -1.49 19.71
N LYS A 202 -16.06 -0.56 20.34
CA LYS A 202 -16.75 0.57 19.67
C LYS A 202 -15.75 1.46 18.92
N ILE A 203 -14.65 1.84 19.56
CA ILE A 203 -13.57 2.63 18.92
C ILE A 203 -12.98 1.84 17.75
N GLY A 204 -12.70 0.55 17.93
CA GLY A 204 -12.18 -0.32 16.87
C GLY A 204 -13.10 -0.39 15.65
N ASN A 205 -14.40 -0.52 15.85
CA ASN A 205 -15.38 -0.53 14.77
C ASN A 205 -15.49 0.84 14.08
N LEU A 206 -15.40 1.93 14.83
CA LEU A 206 -15.41 3.27 14.27
C LEU A 206 -14.20 3.51 13.33
N LEU A 207 -13.00 3.08 13.75
CA LEU A 207 -11.79 3.14 12.92
C LEU A 207 -11.98 2.38 11.59
N LEU A 208 -12.57 1.19 11.63
CA LEU A 208 -12.86 0.41 10.43
C LEU A 208 -13.92 1.07 9.54
N ASN A 209 -14.99 1.58 10.14
CA ASN A 209 -16.09 2.21 9.40
C ASN A 209 -15.67 3.53 8.75
N GLN A 210 -14.71 4.26 9.34
CA GLN A 210 -14.14 5.48 8.75
C GLN A 210 -12.84 5.24 7.98
N HIS A 211 -12.47 3.98 7.74
CA HIS A 211 -11.38 3.67 6.84
C HIS A 211 -11.71 4.19 5.43
N SER A 212 -10.97 5.21 4.99
CA SER A 212 -11.22 5.91 3.74
C SER A 212 -9.91 6.08 2.98
N PRO A 213 -9.54 5.09 2.15
CA PRO A 213 -8.38 5.21 1.28
C PRO A 213 -8.50 6.39 0.33
N LYS A 214 -7.40 7.14 0.15
CA LYS A 214 -7.38 8.26 -0.79
C LYS A 214 -7.57 7.72 -2.22
N PRO A 215 -8.51 8.24 -3.02
CA PRO A 215 -8.64 7.86 -4.43
C PRO A 215 -7.35 8.18 -5.21
N ILE A 216 -6.88 7.21 -5.99
CA ILE A 216 -5.64 7.34 -6.77
C ILE A 216 -6.00 7.38 -8.25
N ASN A 217 -5.52 8.41 -8.96
CA ASN A 217 -5.48 8.42 -10.42
C ASN A 217 -4.02 8.33 -10.87
N ILE A 218 -3.53 7.10 -11.00
CA ILE A 218 -2.11 6.86 -11.20
C ILE A 218 -1.60 7.46 -12.52
N LEU A 219 -2.43 7.49 -13.56
CA LEU A 219 -2.08 8.08 -14.85
C LEU A 219 -1.87 9.60 -14.73
N LYS A 220 -2.77 10.31 -14.06
CA LYS A 220 -2.63 11.76 -13.83
C LYS A 220 -1.38 12.09 -13.03
N GLU A 221 -1.05 11.30 -12.01
CA GLU A 221 0.10 11.57 -11.15
C GLU A 221 1.44 11.46 -11.87
N TYR A 222 1.57 10.58 -12.87
CA TYR A 222 2.75 10.50 -13.73
C TYR A 222 2.65 11.31 -15.02
N ASN A 223 1.58 12.09 -15.20
CA ASN A 223 1.27 12.82 -16.44
C ASN A 223 1.24 11.89 -17.66
N LEU A 224 0.53 10.76 -17.54
CA LEU A 224 0.30 9.78 -18.58
C LEU A 224 -1.15 9.82 -19.06
N THR A 225 -1.35 9.34 -20.27
CA THR A 225 -2.64 9.18 -20.94
C THR A 225 -2.86 7.72 -21.31
N GLU A 226 -4.08 7.37 -21.72
CA GLU A 226 -4.39 6.00 -22.17
C GLU A 226 -3.52 5.55 -23.36
N LYS A 227 -3.04 6.49 -24.17
CA LYS A 227 -2.18 6.21 -25.34
C LYS A 227 -0.79 5.72 -24.95
N ASP A 228 -0.32 6.07 -23.75
CA ASP A 228 0.98 5.65 -23.23
C ASP A 228 0.94 4.19 -22.74
N ILE A 229 -0.26 3.64 -22.54
CA ILE A 229 -0.49 2.31 -21.96
C ILE A 229 -0.70 1.29 -23.06
N ARG A 230 0.14 0.26 -23.09
CA ARG A 230 0.01 -0.86 -24.03
C ARG A 230 -1.29 -1.63 -23.77
N SER A 231 -2.17 -1.61 -24.77
CA SER A 231 -3.32 -2.50 -24.86
C SER A 231 -2.89 -3.88 -25.38
N GLY A 232 -3.71 -4.87 -25.07
CA GLY A 232 -3.52 -6.27 -25.40
C GLY A 232 -3.31 -7.15 -24.16
N VAL A 233 -3.39 -8.45 -24.40
CA VAL A 233 -3.15 -9.46 -23.38
C VAL A 233 -1.65 -9.62 -23.12
N CYS A 234 -1.26 -9.44 -21.86
CA CYS A 234 0.08 -9.70 -21.36
C CYS A 234 0.34 -11.20 -21.22
N CYS A 235 1.53 -11.62 -21.65
CA CYS A 235 2.05 -12.96 -21.41
C CYS A 235 2.02 -13.29 -19.90
N PRO A 236 1.53 -14.48 -19.50
CA PRO A 236 1.51 -14.88 -18.10
C PRO A 236 2.89 -15.33 -17.59
N ASN A 237 3.84 -15.59 -18.49
CA ASN A 237 5.22 -15.87 -18.11
C ASN A 237 5.89 -14.58 -17.61
N GLU A 238 6.18 -14.53 -16.31
CA GLU A 238 6.74 -13.37 -15.60
C GLU A 238 8.13 -12.97 -16.10
N GLN A 239 8.88 -13.90 -16.70
CA GLN A 239 10.18 -13.60 -17.32
C GLN A 239 10.04 -12.99 -18.73
N CYS A 240 8.83 -13.00 -19.30
CA CYS A 240 8.58 -12.51 -20.66
C CYS A 240 7.75 -11.22 -20.68
N ASN A 241 6.57 -11.22 -20.04
CA ASN A 241 5.68 -10.05 -19.97
C ASN A 241 5.33 -9.37 -21.31
N TYR A 242 5.47 -10.08 -22.43
CA TYR A 242 5.22 -9.51 -23.76
C TYR A 242 3.74 -9.15 -23.95
N ILE A 243 3.49 -7.99 -24.55
CA ILE A 243 2.16 -7.47 -24.91
C ILE A 243 2.19 -6.99 -26.38
N PRO A 244 1.25 -7.38 -27.26
CA PRO A 244 0.12 -8.27 -27.05
C PRO A 244 0.44 -9.74 -27.38
N MET A 245 -0.14 -10.68 -26.63
CA MET A 245 -0.27 -12.07 -27.08
C MET A 245 -1.22 -12.18 -28.28
N LYS A 246 -1.03 -13.18 -29.14
CA LYS A 246 -1.89 -13.47 -30.29
C LYS A 246 -3.01 -14.43 -29.90
N TYR A 247 -4.26 -14.11 -30.21
CA TYR A 247 -5.40 -14.99 -30.01
C TYR A 247 -5.73 -15.77 -31.29
N LYS A 248 -5.65 -17.11 -31.25
CA LYS A 248 -5.99 -17.97 -32.41
C LYS A 248 -6.65 -19.26 -31.93
N ARG A 249 -7.78 -19.62 -32.55
CA ARG A 249 -8.54 -20.87 -32.27
C ARG A 249 -8.78 -21.10 -30.77
N GLY A 250 -9.17 -20.06 -30.04
CA GLY A 250 -9.52 -20.18 -28.62
C GLY A 250 -8.35 -20.09 -27.62
N ARG A 251 -7.11 -19.96 -28.10
CA ARG A 251 -5.90 -19.94 -27.25
C ARG A 251 -5.11 -18.65 -27.43
N TRP A 252 -4.46 -18.20 -26.37
CA TRP A 252 -3.47 -17.12 -26.42
C TRP A 252 -2.08 -17.71 -26.60
N SER A 253 -1.31 -17.18 -27.55
CA SER A 253 0.08 -17.56 -27.78
C SER A 253 0.97 -16.33 -27.74
N CYS A 254 2.01 -16.39 -26.92
CA CYS A 254 3.02 -15.34 -26.85
C CYS A 254 3.97 -15.44 -28.07
N PRO A 255 4.14 -14.37 -28.87
CA PRO A 255 5.08 -14.41 -29.99
C PRO A 255 6.55 -14.37 -29.56
N ALA A 256 6.86 -13.98 -28.32
CA ALA A 256 8.24 -13.83 -27.83
C ALA A 256 8.78 -15.08 -27.14
N CYS A 257 7.99 -15.73 -26.26
CA CYS A 257 8.43 -16.92 -25.52
C CYS A 257 7.58 -18.17 -25.81
N HIS A 258 6.68 -18.11 -26.78
CA HIS A 258 5.80 -19.21 -27.20
C HIS A 258 4.87 -19.79 -26.13
N THR A 259 4.81 -19.20 -24.93
CA THR A 259 3.87 -19.60 -23.87
C THR A 259 2.43 -19.55 -24.40
N ILE A 260 1.70 -20.64 -24.17
CA ILE A 260 0.29 -20.78 -24.51
C ILE A 260 -0.53 -20.71 -23.22
N SER A 261 -1.63 -19.97 -23.23
CA SER A 261 -2.55 -19.92 -22.09
C SER A 261 -3.99 -19.70 -22.51
N ASN A 262 -4.92 -20.18 -21.68
CA ASN A 262 -6.36 -19.98 -21.83
C ASN A 262 -6.92 -19.01 -20.79
N ASP A 263 -6.22 -18.80 -19.67
CA ASP A 263 -6.74 -18.13 -18.47
C ASP A 263 -5.99 -16.82 -18.15
N VAL A 264 -5.80 -16.00 -19.17
CA VAL A 264 -5.07 -14.72 -19.07
C VAL A 264 -5.99 -13.50 -19.07
N ILE A 265 -7.26 -13.68 -19.42
CA ILE A 265 -8.19 -12.57 -19.63
C ILE A 265 -8.53 -11.89 -18.30
N LEU A 266 -8.81 -12.65 -17.24
CA LEU A 266 -9.20 -12.07 -15.95
C LEU A 266 -8.12 -11.15 -15.37
N LYS A 267 -6.85 -11.61 -15.36
CA LYS A 267 -5.69 -10.80 -14.93
C LYS A 267 -5.53 -9.55 -15.81
N ASN A 268 -5.70 -9.67 -17.13
CA ASN A 268 -5.56 -8.51 -18.01
C ASN A 268 -6.71 -7.51 -17.86
N LEU A 269 -7.95 -7.96 -17.65
CA LEU A 269 -9.08 -7.09 -17.35
C LEU A 269 -8.94 -6.41 -15.98
N SER A 270 -8.37 -7.07 -14.98
CA SER A 270 -8.08 -6.39 -13.71
C SER A 270 -7.16 -5.20 -13.92
N HIS A 271 -6.17 -5.29 -14.83
CA HIS A 271 -5.34 -4.14 -15.18
C HIS A 271 -6.16 -2.98 -15.75
N TYR A 272 -7.15 -3.27 -16.61
CA TYR A 272 -8.07 -2.25 -17.12
C TYR A 272 -8.85 -1.59 -15.97
N PHE A 273 -9.42 -2.41 -15.08
CA PHE A 273 -10.23 -1.92 -13.97
C PHE A 273 -9.44 -1.04 -12.99
N TYR A 274 -8.17 -1.37 -12.76
CA TYR A 274 -7.28 -0.57 -11.93
C TYR A 274 -6.83 0.72 -12.61
N LEU A 275 -6.51 0.70 -13.91
CA LEU A 275 -5.97 1.88 -14.60
C LEU A 275 -7.03 2.88 -15.07
N TYR A 276 -8.20 2.42 -15.48
CA TYR A 276 -9.19 3.27 -16.16
C TYR A 276 -10.46 3.48 -15.34
N LYS A 277 -11.25 2.42 -15.12
CA LYS A 277 -12.55 2.51 -14.44
C LYS A 277 -13.09 1.14 -14.00
N PRO A 278 -13.98 1.05 -12.99
CA PRO A 278 -14.43 -0.23 -12.42
C PRO A 278 -15.44 -1.00 -13.29
N THR A 279 -15.75 -0.53 -14.50
CA THR A 279 -16.68 -1.16 -15.43
C THR A 279 -16.10 -1.23 -16.83
N ILE A 280 -16.51 -2.22 -17.60
CA ILE A 280 -16.10 -2.36 -18.99
C ILE A 280 -17.25 -2.87 -19.85
N THR A 281 -17.39 -2.35 -21.05
CA THR A 281 -18.31 -2.85 -22.09
C THR A 281 -17.63 -3.92 -22.94
N ASN A 282 -18.40 -4.65 -23.76
CA ASN A 282 -17.82 -5.56 -24.75
C ASN A 282 -16.90 -4.82 -25.74
N GLN A 283 -17.31 -3.63 -26.20
CA GLN A 283 -16.52 -2.83 -27.13
C GLN A 283 -15.17 -2.46 -26.53
N GLU A 284 -15.15 -1.94 -25.30
CA GLU A 284 -13.93 -1.58 -24.59
C GLU A 284 -13.05 -2.80 -24.32
N ALA A 285 -13.62 -3.93 -23.88
CA ALA A 285 -12.87 -5.16 -23.66
C ALA A 285 -12.24 -5.69 -24.96
N ARG A 286 -12.96 -5.59 -26.08
CA ARG A 286 -12.47 -6.00 -27.40
C ARG A 286 -11.27 -5.14 -27.83
N VAL A 287 -11.41 -3.82 -27.72
CA VAL A 287 -10.34 -2.86 -28.06
C VAL A 287 -9.15 -3.04 -27.14
N PHE A 288 -9.37 -3.18 -25.83
CA PHE A 288 -8.29 -3.29 -24.86
C PHE A 288 -7.56 -4.63 -24.92
N LEU A 289 -8.24 -5.75 -25.16
CA LEU A 289 -7.63 -7.08 -25.17
C LEU A 289 -7.16 -7.54 -26.57
N HIS A 290 -7.44 -6.75 -27.62
CA HIS A 290 -7.22 -7.12 -29.03
C HIS A 290 -7.96 -8.40 -29.45
N LEU A 291 -9.21 -8.54 -28.99
CA LEU A 291 -10.05 -9.68 -29.38
C LEU A 291 -10.63 -9.45 -30.79
N PRO A 292 -10.74 -10.50 -31.61
CA PRO A 292 -11.02 -10.34 -33.05
C PRO A 292 -12.47 -9.97 -33.35
N THR A 293 -13.45 -10.47 -32.57
CA THR A 293 -14.87 -10.29 -32.88
C THR A 293 -15.71 -10.06 -31.62
N ILE A 294 -16.87 -9.42 -31.79
CA ILE A 294 -17.85 -9.19 -30.72
C ILE A 294 -18.29 -10.50 -30.04
N HIS A 295 -18.52 -11.55 -30.82
CA HIS A 295 -18.93 -12.86 -30.33
C HIS A 295 -17.82 -13.55 -29.51
N THR A 296 -16.56 -13.42 -29.95
CA THR A 296 -15.41 -13.93 -29.19
C THR A 296 -15.30 -13.23 -27.86
N THR A 297 -15.38 -11.90 -27.85
CA THR A 297 -15.34 -11.10 -26.61
C THR A 297 -16.49 -11.46 -25.68
N GLN A 298 -17.70 -11.59 -26.21
CA GLN A 298 -18.87 -11.97 -25.41
C GLN A 298 -18.68 -13.35 -24.77
N LYS A 299 -18.24 -14.34 -25.55
CA LYS A 299 -17.94 -15.69 -25.04
C LYS A 299 -16.88 -15.66 -23.93
N GLN A 300 -15.82 -14.88 -24.10
CA GLN A 300 -14.76 -14.76 -23.11
C GLN A 300 -15.23 -14.05 -21.84
N LEU A 301 -15.99 -12.97 -21.95
CA LEU A 301 -16.51 -12.23 -20.79
C LEU A 301 -17.53 -13.06 -20.00
N HIS A 302 -18.39 -13.83 -20.67
CA HIS A 302 -19.36 -14.71 -19.98
C HIS A 302 -18.68 -15.80 -19.16
N LYS A 303 -17.56 -16.35 -19.64
CA LYS A 303 -16.77 -17.35 -18.89
C LYS A 303 -16.21 -16.84 -17.57
N LEU A 304 -16.09 -15.52 -17.41
CA LEU A 304 -15.54 -14.92 -16.20
C LEU A 304 -16.58 -14.76 -15.08
N GLU A 305 -17.87 -14.99 -15.38
CA GLU A 305 -18.97 -14.90 -14.41
C GLU A 305 -18.99 -13.56 -13.64
N LEU A 306 -18.59 -12.48 -14.31
CA LEU A 306 -18.59 -11.15 -13.71
C LEU A 306 -20.02 -10.70 -13.43
N LYS A 307 -20.19 -9.90 -12.37
CA LYS A 307 -21.45 -9.18 -12.16
C LYS A 307 -21.70 -8.29 -13.37
N THR A 308 -22.95 -8.25 -13.83
CA THR A 308 -23.35 -7.44 -14.99
C THR A 308 -24.60 -6.63 -14.73
N THR A 309 -24.76 -5.53 -15.46
CA THR A 309 -26.00 -4.77 -15.60
C THR A 309 -26.25 -4.51 -17.07
N GLY A 310 -27.52 -4.39 -17.47
CA GLY A 310 -27.91 -4.24 -18.87
C GLY A 310 -27.96 -5.57 -19.64
N LYS A 311 -28.77 -5.57 -20.71
CA LYS A 311 -29.08 -6.79 -21.50
C LYS A 311 -28.49 -6.79 -22.91
N THR A 312 -28.15 -5.62 -23.46
CA THR A 312 -27.81 -5.45 -24.89
C THR A 312 -26.38 -4.90 -25.07
N LYS A 313 -26.16 -4.00 -26.04
CA LYS A 313 -24.85 -3.39 -26.33
C LYS A 313 -24.28 -2.56 -25.18
N ASP A 314 -25.15 -2.04 -24.32
CA ASP A 314 -24.80 -1.23 -23.15
C ASP A 314 -24.59 -2.09 -21.89
N ARG A 315 -24.42 -3.42 -22.06
CA ARG A 315 -24.10 -4.30 -20.94
C ARG A 315 -22.75 -3.93 -20.35
N LEU A 316 -22.75 -3.66 -19.05
CA LEU A 316 -21.57 -3.38 -18.26
C LEU A 316 -21.16 -4.63 -17.50
N TYR A 317 -19.85 -4.92 -17.52
CA TYR A 317 -19.21 -5.93 -16.70
C TYR A 317 -18.43 -5.21 -15.59
N TYR A 318 -18.62 -5.65 -14.35
CA TYR A 318 -18.03 -4.99 -13.19
C TYR A 318 -16.77 -5.72 -12.73
N SER A 319 -15.80 -4.95 -12.23
CA SER A 319 -14.62 -5.49 -11.57
C SER A 319 -15.02 -6.44 -10.43
N VAL A 320 -14.32 -7.57 -10.34
CA VAL A 320 -14.36 -8.43 -9.14
C VAL A 320 -13.48 -7.74 -8.10
N GLN A 321 -14.03 -6.76 -7.38
CA GLN A 321 -13.33 -6.22 -6.21
C GLN A 321 -13.23 -7.37 -5.20
N ARG A 322 -12.04 -8.00 -5.10
CA ARG A 322 -11.71 -8.80 -3.93
C ARG A 322 -11.64 -7.82 -2.77
N ARG A 323 -12.64 -7.88 -1.89
CA ARG A 323 -12.64 -7.19 -0.59
C ARG A 323 -11.47 -7.65 0.25
#